data_AF-A0A963KQS1-F1
#
_entry.id   AF-A0A963KQS1-F1
#
_cell.length_a   1.000
_cell.length_b   1.000
_cell.length_c   1.000
_cell.angle_alpha   90.00
_cell.angle_beta   90.00
_cell.angle_gamma   90.00
#
_symmetry.space_group_name_H-M   'P 1'
#
loop_
_entity.id
_entity.type
_entity.pdbx_description
1 polymer ?
#
loop_
_entity_poly.entity_id
_entity_poly.type
_entity_poly.pdbx_seq_one_letter_code
_entity_poly.pdbx_strand_id
1 'polypeptide(L)'
;MNAVTTTTVRGACPHDCPDACALITTVQGGIAIKVQGNPEHDHTNGVLCTKVSRYTERSYHPQRVLTPLKRVGPKGSGQFEPVGWDTALADIADRLRHIAARGPGAAQAILPYNYAGTMGLVQGDSVSARFFNRLGASLLDRTICSNAGGEALVHTLGGKVGMRVEHFAQARLILIWGSNSIASNLHFWRYAQEAKRKGARLVCIDPRRTETADKCHEHVALLPGTDAALALGLMHELIVHDWLDHDYLQRHTQDWERMRERALQWPPQRVAQVCGIDPDQVRRLARDYGACRGEDGGS
;
A
#
# COMPACT_ATOMS: atom_id res chain seq x y z
N MET A 1 24.48 -9.42 -42.76
CA MET A 1 23.68 -8.74 -41.71
C MET A 1 23.48 -9.75 -40.59
N ASN A 2 24.10 -9.55 -39.42
CA ASN A 2 23.91 -10.48 -38.30
C ASN A 2 22.47 -10.38 -37.81
N ALA A 3 21.79 -11.52 -37.69
CA ALA A 3 20.43 -11.57 -37.18
C ALA A 3 20.40 -11.00 -35.75
N VAL A 4 19.53 -10.01 -35.53
CA VAL A 4 19.39 -9.42 -34.19
C VAL A 4 18.68 -10.44 -33.31
N THR A 5 19.39 -10.95 -32.30
CA THR A 5 18.83 -11.92 -31.35
C THR A 5 17.71 -11.28 -30.53
N THR A 6 16.55 -11.95 -30.50
CA THR A 6 15.43 -11.62 -29.62
C THR A 6 15.37 -12.62 -28.47
N THR A 7 15.33 -12.13 -27.24
CA THR A 7 15.20 -12.92 -26.02
C THR A 7 14.05 -12.42 -25.17
N THR A 8 13.62 -13.26 -24.23
CA THR A 8 12.56 -12.92 -23.28
C THR A 8 13.10 -13.03 -21.86
N VAL A 9 12.87 -11.98 -21.07
CA VAL A 9 13.34 -11.88 -19.69
C VAL A 9 12.13 -11.77 -18.76
N ARG A 10 12.07 -12.64 -17.75
CA ARG A 10 11.06 -12.56 -16.68
C ARG A 10 11.49 -11.56 -15.63
N GLY A 11 10.54 -10.79 -15.11
CA GLY A 11 10.77 -9.83 -14.03
C GLY A 11 9.55 -9.70 -13.13
N ALA A 12 9.66 -8.80 -12.14
CA ALA A 12 8.56 -8.43 -11.27
C ALA A 12 8.46 -6.91 -11.22
N CYS A 13 7.23 -6.41 -11.12
CA CYS A 13 6.96 -4.99 -10.94
C CYS A 13 7.57 -4.52 -9.61
N PRO A 14 8.44 -3.49 -9.61
CA PRO A 14 9.07 -2.99 -8.40
C PRO A 14 8.28 -1.86 -7.72
N HIS A 15 7.06 -1.56 -8.18
CA HIS A 15 6.27 -0.48 -7.60
C HIS A 15 5.76 -0.83 -6.20
N ASP A 16 5.53 0.21 -5.41
CA ASP A 16 4.94 0.15 -4.07
C ASP A 16 3.42 -0.11 -4.16
N CYS A 17 3.08 -1.35 -4.49
CA CYS A 17 1.72 -1.90 -4.46
C CYS A 17 1.82 -3.39 -4.09
N PRO A 18 0.76 -4.00 -3.51
CA PRO A 18 0.85 -5.37 -3.00
C PRO A 18 0.90 -6.45 -4.10
N ASP A 19 0.75 -6.09 -5.38
CA ASP A 19 0.47 -7.03 -6.45
C ASP A 19 1.70 -7.75 -7.02
N ALA A 20 2.89 -7.18 -6.84
CA ALA A 20 4.17 -7.72 -7.33
C ALA A 20 4.08 -8.31 -8.75
N CYS A 21 3.39 -7.61 -9.67
CA CYS A 21 2.98 -8.17 -10.97
C CYS A 21 4.16 -8.80 -11.72
N ALA A 22 4.01 -10.05 -12.17
CA ALA A 22 5.01 -10.71 -12.99
C ALA A 22 5.05 -10.10 -14.40
N LEU A 23 6.26 -9.83 -14.89
CA LEU A 23 6.53 -9.17 -16.16
C LEU A 23 7.26 -10.11 -17.12
N ILE A 24 6.99 -9.93 -18.41
CA ILE A 24 7.72 -10.50 -19.53
C ILE A 24 8.23 -9.35 -20.38
N THR A 25 9.55 -9.23 -20.48
CA THR A 25 10.23 -8.22 -21.29
C THR A 25 10.82 -8.85 -22.54
N THR A 26 10.44 -8.36 -23.72
CA THR A 26 11.08 -8.75 -24.99
C THR A 26 12.28 -7.85 -25.21
N VAL A 27 13.45 -8.45 -25.39
CA VAL A 27 14.72 -7.77 -25.61
C VAL A 27 15.24 -8.13 -27.00
N GLN A 28 15.52 -7.14 -27.83
CA GLN A 28 16.06 -7.33 -29.17
C GLN A 28 17.36 -6.55 -29.28
N GLY A 29 18.47 -7.24 -29.57
CA GLY A 29 19.79 -6.60 -29.70
C GLY A 29 20.25 -5.87 -28.43
N GLY A 30 19.86 -6.38 -27.24
CA GLY A 30 20.17 -5.76 -25.95
C GLY A 30 19.22 -4.62 -25.54
N ILE A 31 18.22 -4.28 -26.36
CA ILE A 31 17.25 -3.20 -26.08
C ILE A 31 15.91 -3.82 -25.73
N ALA A 32 15.30 -3.40 -24.60
CA ALA A 32 13.96 -3.82 -24.23
C ALA A 32 12.93 -3.12 -25.13
N ILE A 33 12.28 -3.85 -26.03
CA ILE A 33 11.34 -3.27 -26.99
C ILE A 33 9.88 -3.38 -26.54
N LYS A 34 9.58 -4.29 -25.60
CA LYS A 34 8.21 -4.52 -25.10
C LYS A 34 8.24 -5.02 -23.67
N VAL A 35 7.35 -4.50 -22.84
CA VAL A 35 7.04 -5.01 -21.49
C VAL A 35 5.56 -5.38 -21.45
N GLN A 36 5.26 -6.61 -21.04
CA GLN A 36 3.89 -7.10 -20.88
C GLN A 36 3.79 -7.94 -19.60
N GLY A 37 2.56 -8.18 -19.12
CA GLY A 37 2.38 -9.04 -17.96
C GLY A 37 2.59 -10.50 -18.32
N ASN A 38 3.02 -11.31 -17.35
CA ASN A 38 3.09 -12.76 -17.52
C ASN A 38 1.68 -13.37 -17.41
N PRO A 39 1.13 -13.99 -18.47
CA PRO A 39 -0.17 -14.65 -18.40
C PRO A 39 -0.19 -15.86 -17.45
N GLU A 40 0.96 -16.47 -17.16
CA GLU A 40 1.10 -17.60 -16.23
C GLU A 40 1.06 -17.17 -14.75
N HIS A 41 0.93 -15.88 -14.45
CA HIS A 41 0.87 -15.39 -13.08
C HIS A 41 -0.58 -15.27 -12.61
N ASP A 42 -1.07 -16.26 -11.88
CA ASP A 42 -2.49 -16.40 -11.48
C ASP A 42 -3.09 -15.12 -10.90
N HIS A 43 -2.36 -14.45 -10.00
CA HIS A 43 -2.84 -13.24 -9.33
C HIS A 43 -3.18 -12.11 -10.32
N THR A 44 -2.31 -11.87 -11.30
CA THR A 44 -2.47 -10.74 -12.24
C THR A 44 -3.01 -11.14 -13.60
N ASN A 45 -2.97 -12.43 -13.95
CA ASN A 45 -3.39 -13.01 -15.23
C ASN A 45 -2.90 -12.20 -16.45
N GLY A 46 -1.62 -11.82 -16.45
CA GLY A 46 -1.01 -11.01 -17.51
C GLY A 46 -1.43 -9.54 -17.58
N VAL A 47 -2.36 -9.08 -16.73
CA VAL A 47 -2.79 -7.68 -16.70
C VAL A 47 -1.73 -6.82 -16.01
N LEU A 48 -1.41 -5.66 -16.61
CA LEU A 48 -0.57 -4.63 -16.03
C LEU A 48 -1.33 -3.31 -15.97
N CYS A 49 -1.06 -2.51 -14.94
CA CYS A 49 -1.56 -1.14 -14.89
C CYS A 49 -0.85 -0.24 -15.91
N THR A 50 -1.47 0.89 -16.24
CA THR A 50 -0.91 1.90 -17.17
C THR A 50 0.48 2.40 -16.76
N LYS A 51 0.78 2.38 -15.45
CA LYS A 51 2.10 2.78 -14.92
C LYS A 51 3.21 1.84 -15.40
N VAL A 52 2.88 0.55 -15.58
CA VAL A 52 3.86 -0.51 -15.87
C VAL A 52 3.86 -0.90 -17.35
N SER A 53 2.70 -0.92 -18.00
CA SER A 53 2.57 -1.31 -19.41
C SER A 53 3.35 -0.40 -20.37
N ARG A 54 3.70 0.82 -19.93
CA ARG A 54 4.47 1.83 -20.69
C ARG A 54 5.91 2.00 -20.18
N TYR A 55 6.46 0.99 -19.51
CA TYR A 55 7.82 1.08 -18.94
C TYR A 55 8.89 1.43 -19.98
N THR A 56 8.78 0.92 -21.21
CA THR A 56 9.72 1.25 -22.28
C THR A 56 9.70 2.74 -22.62
N GLU A 57 8.52 3.36 -22.70
CA GLU A 57 8.39 4.82 -22.91
C GLU A 57 9.11 5.61 -21.81
N ARG A 58 8.99 5.18 -20.54
CA ARG A 58 9.70 5.81 -19.40
C ARG A 58 11.21 5.57 -19.47
N SER A 59 11.66 4.35 -19.78
CA SER A 59 13.08 4.00 -19.85
C SER A 59 13.84 4.71 -20.97
N TYR A 60 13.15 5.05 -22.06
CA TYR A 60 13.73 5.73 -23.22
C TYR A 60 13.24 7.17 -23.38
N HIS A 61 12.61 7.74 -22.35
CA HIS A 61 12.13 9.12 -22.39
C HIS A 61 13.29 10.10 -22.65
N PRO A 62 13.12 11.11 -23.53
CA PRO A 62 14.20 12.04 -23.88
C PRO A 62 14.72 12.86 -22.69
N GLN A 63 13.91 13.04 -21.64
CA GLN A 63 14.31 13.73 -20.41
C GLN A 63 14.97 12.81 -19.36
N ARG A 64 15.29 11.55 -19.71
CA ARG A 64 15.98 10.66 -18.77
C ARG A 64 17.36 11.23 -18.44
N VAL A 65 17.70 11.24 -17.15
CA VAL A 65 19.06 11.59 -16.71
C VAL A 65 19.99 10.42 -17.04
N LEU A 66 20.94 10.65 -17.96
CA LEU A 66 21.85 9.62 -18.48
C LEU A 66 23.26 9.73 -17.91
N THR A 67 23.64 10.89 -17.39
CA THR A 67 24.97 11.16 -16.83
C THR A 67 24.84 11.80 -15.45
N PRO A 68 25.82 11.60 -14.56
CA PRO A 68 25.90 12.35 -13.32
C PRO A 68 25.92 13.87 -13.56
N LEU A 69 25.27 14.61 -12.66
CA LEU A 69 25.17 16.07 -12.70
C LEU A 69 25.69 16.64 -11.38
N LYS A 70 26.69 17.51 -11.44
CA LYS A 70 27.25 18.21 -10.28
C LYS A 70 26.65 19.60 -10.18
N ARG A 71 26.15 19.97 -8.99
CA ARG A 71 25.64 21.32 -8.75
C ARG A 71 26.81 22.32 -8.73
N VAL A 72 26.73 23.36 -9.54
CA VAL A 72 27.75 24.43 -9.64
C VAL A 72 27.27 25.77 -9.10
N GLY A 73 25.96 25.94 -8.87
CA GLY A 73 25.38 27.15 -8.30
C GLY A 73 24.85 26.99 -6.87
N PRO A 74 24.24 28.06 -6.32
CA PRO A 74 23.56 28.02 -5.03
C PRO A 74 22.50 26.91 -4.96
N LYS A 75 22.27 26.35 -3.76
CA LYS A 75 21.21 25.35 -3.57
C LYS A 75 19.85 25.96 -3.96
N GLY A 76 19.13 25.28 -4.85
CA GLY A 76 17.84 25.74 -5.38
C GLY A 76 17.92 26.50 -6.71
N SER A 77 19.12 26.85 -7.21
CA SER A 77 19.25 27.58 -8.49
C SER A 77 19.02 26.73 -9.74
N GLY A 78 19.01 25.39 -9.61
CA GLY A 78 18.90 24.48 -10.76
C GLY A 78 20.14 24.43 -11.66
N GLN A 79 21.27 25.01 -11.24
CA GLN A 79 22.50 25.06 -12.04
C GLN A 79 23.37 23.82 -11.82
N PHE A 80 23.49 23.00 -12.86
CA PHE A 80 24.27 21.77 -12.86
C PHE A 80 25.17 21.68 -14.09
N GLU A 81 26.32 21.03 -13.93
CA GLU A 81 27.18 20.62 -15.03
C GLU A 81 27.27 19.08 -15.11
N PRO A 82 27.36 18.48 -16.30
CA PRO A 82 27.65 17.06 -16.45
C PRO A 82 29.06 16.72 -15.96
N VAL A 83 29.19 15.60 -15.24
CA VAL A 83 30.49 15.07 -14.81
C VAL A 83 30.58 13.57 -15.07
N GLY A 84 31.81 13.04 -15.15
CA GLY A 84 32.05 11.61 -15.25
C GLY A 84 31.67 10.85 -13.98
N TRP A 85 31.40 9.54 -14.11
CA TRP A 85 31.06 8.68 -12.97
C TRP A 85 32.16 8.63 -11.90
N ASP A 86 33.42 8.50 -12.28
CA ASP A 86 34.55 8.48 -11.34
C ASP A 86 34.65 9.79 -10.55
N THR A 87 34.48 10.93 -11.22
CA THR A 87 34.48 12.25 -10.58
C THR A 87 33.31 12.39 -9.60
N ALA A 88 32.10 11.99 -9.99
CA ALA A 88 30.92 12.06 -9.13
C ALA A 88 31.07 11.18 -7.88
N LEU A 89 31.51 9.93 -8.06
CA LEU A 89 31.69 8.97 -6.98
C LEU A 89 32.81 9.39 -6.03
N ALA A 90 33.94 9.89 -6.56
CA ALA A 90 35.04 10.41 -5.76
C ALA A 90 34.59 11.61 -4.90
N ASP A 91 33.92 12.61 -5.49
CA ASP A 91 33.44 13.81 -4.79
C ASP A 91 32.46 13.44 -3.65
N ILE A 92 31.52 12.51 -3.90
CA ILE A 92 30.59 12.02 -2.88
C ILE A 92 31.35 11.28 -1.78
N ALA A 93 32.25 10.37 -2.14
CA ALA A 93 33.01 9.57 -1.18
C ALA A 93 33.90 10.45 -0.29
N ASP A 94 34.55 11.47 -0.84
CA ASP A 94 35.35 12.44 -0.09
C ASP A 94 34.51 13.21 0.93
N ARG A 95 33.31 13.67 0.53
CA ARG A 95 32.39 14.37 1.44
C ARG A 95 31.94 13.48 2.59
N LEU A 96 31.54 12.24 2.30
CA LEU A 96 31.11 11.28 3.33
C LEU A 96 32.26 10.95 4.29
N ARG A 97 33.47 10.71 3.76
CA ARG A 97 34.68 10.51 4.59
C ARG A 97 34.97 11.71 5.48
N HIS A 98 34.92 12.92 4.93
CA HIS A 98 35.20 14.13 5.69
C HIS A 98 34.18 14.35 6.82
N ILE A 99 32.90 14.04 6.60
CA ILE A 99 31.88 14.09 7.66
C ILE A 99 32.17 13.05 8.75
N ALA A 100 32.44 11.81 8.34
CA ALA A 100 32.71 10.70 9.27
C ALA A 100 34.00 10.91 10.09
N ALA A 101 34.98 11.66 9.58
CA ALA A 101 36.25 11.93 10.25
C ALA A 101 36.21 13.03 11.32
N ARG A 102 35.06 13.70 11.56
CA ARG A 102 34.96 14.82 12.51
C ARG A 102 35.01 14.43 13.98
N GLY A 103 35.05 13.13 14.28
CA GLY A 103 35.15 12.60 15.63
C GLY A 103 34.25 11.38 15.86
N PRO A 104 34.25 10.83 17.08
CA PRO A 104 33.41 9.70 17.44
C PRO A 104 31.93 9.98 17.14
N GLY A 105 31.27 9.08 16.42
CA GLY A 105 29.84 9.19 16.08
C GLY A 105 29.49 10.19 14.98
N ALA A 106 30.45 10.94 14.42
CA ALA A 106 30.16 11.99 13.44
C ALA A 106 29.48 11.50 12.15
N ALA A 107 29.67 10.23 11.78
CA ALA A 107 28.99 9.60 10.66
C ALA A 107 27.45 9.63 10.78
N GLN A 108 26.91 9.71 12.01
CA GLN A 108 25.47 9.85 12.24
C GLN A 108 24.88 11.17 11.71
N ALA A 109 25.71 12.17 11.39
CA ALA A 109 25.26 13.36 10.66
C ALA A 109 24.82 13.05 9.20
N ILE A 110 25.09 11.85 8.70
CA ILE A 110 24.67 11.36 7.39
C ILE A 110 23.36 10.59 7.56
N LEU A 111 22.29 11.08 6.93
CA LEU A 111 20.99 10.40 6.89
C LEU A 111 20.69 9.90 5.46
N PRO A 112 20.72 8.58 5.20
CA PRO A 112 20.28 8.02 3.95
C PRO A 112 18.75 8.09 3.84
N TYR A 113 18.23 9.10 3.13
CA TYR A 113 16.79 9.30 2.99
C TYR A 113 16.20 8.55 1.79
N ASN A 114 15.37 7.51 2.02
CA ASN A 114 14.69 6.75 0.98
C ASN A 114 13.29 6.26 1.43
N TYR A 115 12.26 6.39 0.56
CA TYR A 115 10.94 5.75 0.67
C TYR A 115 10.07 6.11 -0.56
N ALA A 116 9.31 5.23 -1.21
CA ALA A 116 9.51 3.81 -1.48
C ALA A 116 9.40 3.60 -3.01
N GLY A 117 10.18 4.36 -3.78
CA GLY A 117 10.04 4.42 -5.24
C GLY A 117 10.39 3.13 -6.00
N THR A 118 11.05 2.17 -5.36
CA THR A 118 11.43 0.87 -5.91
C THR A 118 11.55 -0.14 -4.78
N MET A 119 10.68 -1.15 -4.78
CA MET A 119 10.51 -2.15 -3.72
C MET A 119 11.18 -3.50 -4.03
N GLY A 120 12.05 -3.55 -5.04
CA GLY A 120 12.76 -4.80 -5.37
C GLY A 120 13.75 -5.20 -4.28
N LEU A 121 13.90 -6.50 -4.02
CA LEU A 121 14.68 -7.03 -2.90
C LEU A 121 16.15 -6.57 -2.86
N VAL A 122 16.77 -6.35 -4.03
CA VAL A 122 18.17 -5.88 -4.12
C VAL A 122 18.26 -4.36 -4.08
N GLN A 123 17.45 -3.69 -4.90
CA GLN A 123 17.48 -2.25 -5.14
C GLN A 123 16.75 -1.39 -4.09
N GLY A 124 15.85 -1.97 -3.28
CA GLY A 124 15.12 -1.26 -2.23
C GLY A 124 16.05 -0.86 -1.08
N ASP A 125 16.40 -1.84 -0.24
CA ASP A 125 17.17 -1.58 0.99
C ASP A 125 18.42 -2.45 1.18
N SER A 126 18.63 -3.48 0.37
CA SER A 126 19.69 -4.46 0.63
C SER A 126 21.10 -3.85 0.55
N VAL A 127 21.45 -3.29 -0.61
CA VAL A 127 22.82 -2.79 -0.83
C VAL A 127 23.07 -1.48 -0.08
N SER A 128 22.07 -0.59 -0.05
CA SER A 128 22.16 0.70 0.64
C SER A 128 22.34 0.52 2.15
N ALA A 129 21.55 -0.34 2.79
CA ALA A 129 21.67 -0.58 4.24
C ALA A 129 23.06 -1.10 4.62
N ARG A 130 23.62 -2.04 3.83
CA ARG A 130 24.98 -2.56 4.08
C ARG A 130 26.04 -1.45 4.04
N PHE A 131 25.96 -0.57 3.04
CA PHE A 131 26.90 0.54 2.89
C PHE A 131 26.80 1.53 4.08
N PHE A 132 25.59 2.00 4.39
CA PHE A 132 25.40 3.00 5.44
C PHE A 132 25.63 2.46 6.86
N ASN A 133 25.31 1.18 7.12
CA ASN A 133 25.66 0.53 8.38
C ASN A 133 27.18 0.42 8.55
N ARG A 134 27.91 0.06 7.49
CA ARG A 134 29.38 -0.03 7.53
C ARG A 134 30.06 1.32 7.74
N LEU A 135 29.43 2.39 7.25
CA LEU A 135 29.87 3.77 7.44
C LEU A 135 29.58 4.29 8.86
N GLY A 136 28.59 3.72 9.56
CA GLY A 136 28.11 4.22 10.86
C GLY A 136 27.15 5.40 10.74
N ALA A 137 26.43 5.49 9.62
CA ALA A 137 25.45 6.54 9.36
C ALA A 137 24.18 6.39 10.23
N SER A 138 23.34 7.44 10.26
CA SER A 138 22.06 7.37 10.94
C SER A 138 21.10 6.38 10.28
N LEU A 139 20.24 5.78 11.09
CA LEU A 139 19.14 4.96 10.62
C LEU A 139 17.94 5.85 10.28
N LEU A 140 17.30 5.59 9.13
CA LEU A 140 16.03 6.21 8.78
C LEU A 140 14.89 5.24 9.10
N ASP A 141 14.00 5.66 9.99
CA ASP A 141 12.72 4.98 10.16
C ASP A 141 11.76 5.37 9.01
N ARG A 142 11.13 4.37 8.39
CA ARG A 142 10.44 4.49 7.09
C ARG A 142 8.93 4.59 7.27
N THR A 143 8.51 5.63 7.97
CA THR A 143 7.18 5.71 8.58
C THR A 143 6.11 6.42 7.74
N ILE A 144 6.40 6.74 6.47
CA ILE A 144 5.57 7.64 5.66
C ILE A 144 4.17 7.09 5.34
N CYS A 145 4.03 5.79 5.02
CA CYS A 145 2.75 5.23 4.58
C CYS A 145 2.16 4.21 5.57
N SER A 146 2.65 2.97 5.55
CA SER A 146 1.94 1.83 6.18
C SER A 146 2.18 1.65 7.67
N ASN A 147 2.91 2.56 8.34
CA ASN A 147 3.41 2.31 9.69
C ASN A 147 2.29 2.23 10.74
N ALA A 148 1.37 3.19 10.75
CA ALA A 148 0.27 3.23 11.72
C ALA A 148 -0.63 1.99 11.63
N GLY A 149 -0.99 1.55 10.42
CA GLY A 149 -1.77 0.33 10.22
C GLY A 149 -0.99 -0.94 10.60
N GLY A 150 0.32 -0.96 10.32
CA GLY A 150 1.20 -2.06 10.71
C GLY A 150 1.31 -2.23 12.23
N GLU A 151 1.48 -1.13 12.97
CA GLU A 151 1.50 -1.14 14.44
C GLU A 151 0.15 -1.57 15.02
N ALA A 152 -0.97 -1.08 14.46
CA ALA A 152 -2.30 -1.51 14.88
C ALA A 152 -2.49 -3.04 14.73
N LEU A 153 -2.06 -3.63 13.60
CA LEU A 153 -2.12 -5.08 13.41
C LEU A 153 -1.24 -5.84 14.40
N VAL A 154 -0.04 -5.33 14.72
CA VAL A 154 0.83 -5.96 15.73
C VAL A 154 0.17 -5.92 17.11
N HIS A 155 -0.41 -4.79 17.51
CA HIS A 155 -1.11 -4.66 18.78
C HIS A 155 -2.40 -5.50 18.87
N THR A 156 -3.11 -5.70 17.75
CA THR A 156 -4.40 -6.43 17.75
C THR A 156 -4.26 -7.92 17.46
N LEU A 157 -3.34 -8.32 16.57
CA LEU A 157 -3.21 -9.69 16.07
C LEU A 157 -1.85 -10.34 16.40
N GLY A 158 -0.93 -9.61 17.02
CA GLY A 158 0.43 -10.08 17.31
C GLY A 158 1.38 -10.07 16.11
N GLY A 159 0.90 -9.67 14.92
CA GLY A 159 1.71 -9.61 13.71
C GLY A 159 1.00 -8.93 12.54
N LYS A 160 1.76 -8.59 11.50
CA LYS A 160 1.25 -8.00 10.25
C LYS A 160 0.65 -9.10 9.35
N VAL A 161 -0.41 -9.73 9.85
CA VAL A 161 -1.12 -10.82 9.18
C VAL A 161 -2.41 -10.31 8.52
N GLY A 162 -2.83 -10.98 7.45
CA GLY A 162 -4.05 -10.65 6.71
C GLY A 162 -4.50 -11.83 5.87
N MET A 163 -5.69 -11.71 5.29
CA MET A 163 -6.20 -12.74 4.38
C MET A 163 -5.60 -12.62 2.98
N ARG A 164 -5.65 -13.74 2.26
CA ARG A 164 -5.33 -13.78 0.83
C ARG A 164 -6.31 -12.92 0.03
N VAL A 165 -5.80 -12.09 -0.88
CA VAL A 165 -6.62 -11.14 -1.67
C VAL A 165 -7.68 -11.86 -2.53
N GLU A 166 -7.40 -13.08 -2.95
CA GLU A 166 -8.29 -13.91 -3.74
C GLU A 166 -9.56 -14.31 -2.95
N HIS A 167 -9.47 -14.36 -1.62
CA HIS A 167 -10.61 -14.71 -0.76
C HIS A 167 -11.70 -13.64 -0.78
N PHE A 168 -11.41 -12.41 -1.20
CA PHE A 168 -12.45 -11.39 -1.40
C PHE A 168 -13.54 -11.84 -2.39
N ALA A 169 -13.23 -12.71 -3.36
CA ALA A 169 -14.21 -13.24 -4.31
C ALA A 169 -15.31 -14.11 -3.66
N GLN A 170 -15.13 -14.52 -2.40
CA GLN A 170 -16.06 -15.33 -1.62
C GLN A 170 -16.88 -14.50 -0.61
N ALA A 171 -16.58 -13.21 -0.48
CA ALA A 171 -17.22 -12.35 0.51
C ALA A 171 -18.69 -12.06 0.15
N ARG A 172 -19.56 -11.97 1.16
CA ARG A 172 -20.96 -11.47 1.03
C ARG A 172 -21.05 -9.95 1.18
N LEU A 173 -20.09 -9.35 1.89
CA LEU A 173 -19.95 -7.92 2.09
C LEU A 173 -18.47 -7.54 1.98
N ILE A 174 -18.17 -6.46 1.25
CA ILE A 174 -16.84 -5.87 1.16
C ILE A 174 -16.93 -4.40 1.56
N LEU A 175 -16.24 -4.04 2.64
CA LEU A 175 -16.05 -2.65 3.07
C LEU A 175 -14.72 -2.13 2.53
N ILE A 176 -14.78 -1.23 1.55
CA ILE A 176 -13.60 -0.55 1.02
C ILE A 176 -13.44 0.76 1.79
N TRP A 177 -12.65 0.71 2.86
CA TRP A 177 -12.48 1.81 3.82
C TRP A 177 -11.20 2.58 3.55
N GLY A 178 -11.32 3.86 3.21
CA GLY A 178 -10.18 4.77 2.99
C GLY A 178 -9.30 4.41 1.80
N SER A 179 -9.87 3.76 0.76
CA SER A 179 -9.10 3.25 -0.38
C SER A 179 -9.81 3.50 -1.72
N ASN A 180 -9.10 4.12 -2.66
CA ASN A 180 -9.50 4.19 -4.07
C ASN A 180 -8.91 3.04 -4.89
N SER A 181 -9.40 1.84 -4.60
CA SER A 181 -8.87 0.59 -5.13
C SER A 181 -8.84 0.49 -6.66
N ILE A 182 -9.77 1.12 -7.39
CA ILE A 182 -9.74 1.13 -8.86
C ILE A 182 -8.44 1.78 -9.39
N ALA A 183 -7.95 2.82 -8.73
CA ALA A 183 -6.74 3.54 -9.13
C ALA A 183 -5.45 2.92 -8.54
N SER A 184 -5.51 2.45 -7.30
CA SER A 184 -4.33 2.04 -6.53
C SER A 184 -4.11 0.52 -6.46
N ASN A 185 -5.14 -0.31 -6.68
CA ASN A 185 -5.09 -1.76 -6.54
C ASN A 185 -6.08 -2.46 -7.49
N LEU A 186 -5.78 -2.42 -8.79
CA LEU A 186 -6.68 -2.94 -9.83
C LEU A 186 -6.91 -4.45 -9.74
N HIS A 187 -5.93 -5.19 -9.20
CA HIS A 187 -6.01 -6.65 -9.09
C HIS A 187 -6.95 -7.07 -7.96
N PHE A 188 -6.93 -6.38 -6.82
CA PHE A 188 -8.01 -6.52 -5.82
C PHE A 188 -9.38 -6.19 -6.42
N TRP A 189 -9.49 -5.12 -7.22
CA TRP A 189 -10.76 -4.73 -7.83
C TRP A 189 -11.39 -5.82 -8.70
N ARG A 190 -10.58 -6.67 -9.35
CA ARG A 190 -11.06 -7.86 -10.09
C ARG A 190 -11.84 -8.80 -9.17
N TYR A 191 -11.31 -9.13 -7.99
CA TYR A 191 -11.96 -10.02 -7.02
C TYR A 191 -13.18 -9.37 -6.38
N ALA A 192 -13.14 -8.07 -6.08
CA ALA A 192 -14.30 -7.34 -5.59
C ALA A 192 -15.47 -7.36 -6.60
N GLN A 193 -15.17 -7.21 -7.90
CA GLN A 193 -16.17 -7.32 -8.97
C GLN A 193 -16.68 -8.75 -9.16
N GLU A 194 -15.85 -9.77 -8.93
CA GLU A 194 -16.29 -11.16 -8.93
C GLU A 194 -17.28 -11.42 -7.78
N ALA A 195 -16.95 -11.00 -6.56
CA ALA A 195 -17.85 -11.08 -5.41
C ALA A 195 -19.16 -10.35 -5.70
N LYS A 196 -19.10 -9.13 -6.26
CA LYS A 196 -20.27 -8.36 -6.67
C LYS A 196 -21.20 -9.14 -7.60
N ARG A 197 -20.64 -9.81 -8.62
CA ARG A 197 -21.43 -10.65 -9.55
C ARG A 197 -22.06 -11.86 -8.87
N LYS A 198 -21.44 -12.38 -7.80
CA LYS A 198 -21.96 -13.46 -6.96
C LYS A 198 -22.98 -12.97 -5.90
N GLY A 199 -23.33 -11.68 -5.92
CA GLY A 199 -24.32 -11.09 -5.01
C GLY A 199 -23.73 -10.38 -3.79
N ALA A 200 -22.41 -10.22 -3.72
CA ALA A 200 -21.80 -9.48 -2.62
C ALA A 200 -22.17 -7.99 -2.66
N ARG A 201 -22.45 -7.42 -1.50
CA ARG A 201 -22.59 -5.97 -1.34
C ARG A 201 -21.21 -5.33 -1.19
N LEU A 202 -21.03 -4.21 -1.87
CA LEU A 202 -19.79 -3.41 -1.84
C LEU A 202 -20.15 -2.03 -1.29
N VAL A 203 -19.45 -1.60 -0.25
CA VAL A 203 -19.62 -0.29 0.39
C VAL A 203 -18.28 0.43 0.35
N CYS A 204 -18.26 1.68 -0.12
CA CYS A 204 -17.09 2.54 -0.05
C CYS A 204 -17.25 3.51 1.14
N ILE A 205 -16.26 3.55 2.04
CA ILE A 205 -16.21 4.49 3.16
C ILE A 205 -15.04 5.42 2.88
N ASP A 206 -15.33 6.63 2.42
CA ASP A 206 -14.32 7.59 1.94
C ASP A 206 -14.92 9.01 2.01
N PRO A 207 -14.22 10.02 2.54
CA PRO A 207 -14.73 11.40 2.53
C PRO A 207 -14.97 11.94 1.12
N ARG A 208 -14.26 11.40 0.11
CA ARG A 208 -14.36 11.83 -1.28
C ARG A 208 -15.12 10.78 -2.08
N ARG A 209 -15.99 11.25 -2.98
CA ARG A 209 -16.62 10.37 -3.97
C ARG A 209 -15.61 10.02 -5.06
N THR A 210 -14.96 8.87 -4.91
CA THR A 210 -13.95 8.34 -5.82
C THR A 210 -14.57 7.46 -6.90
N GLU A 211 -13.76 7.07 -7.89
CA GLU A 211 -14.14 6.08 -8.92
C GLU A 211 -14.58 4.76 -8.28
N THR A 212 -13.95 4.39 -7.16
CA THR A 212 -14.34 3.21 -6.38
C THR A 212 -15.72 3.41 -5.75
N ALA A 213 -15.99 4.57 -5.16
CA ALA A 213 -17.31 4.90 -4.60
C ALA A 213 -18.42 4.83 -5.65
N ASP A 214 -18.18 5.33 -6.85
CA ASP A 214 -19.14 5.29 -7.97
C ASP A 214 -19.49 3.88 -8.45
N LYS A 215 -18.65 2.88 -8.14
CA LYS A 215 -18.89 1.48 -8.49
C LYS A 215 -19.38 0.63 -7.32
N CYS A 216 -19.38 1.15 -6.10
CA CYS A 216 -19.99 0.51 -4.94
C CYS A 216 -21.51 0.68 -4.94
N HIS A 217 -22.21 -0.14 -4.16
CA HIS A 217 -23.66 -0.04 -3.98
C HIS A 217 -24.01 1.13 -3.07
N GLU A 218 -23.11 1.46 -2.15
CA GLU A 218 -23.26 2.55 -1.20
C GLU A 218 -21.92 3.25 -1.00
N HIS A 219 -22.01 4.56 -0.81
CA HIS A 219 -20.92 5.44 -0.41
C HIS A 219 -21.26 6.07 0.94
N VAL A 220 -20.41 5.84 1.94
CA VAL A 220 -20.46 6.48 3.25
C VAL A 220 -19.44 7.62 3.24
N ALA A 221 -19.94 8.84 3.04
CA ALA A 221 -19.14 10.05 2.91
C ALA A 221 -18.90 10.72 4.27
N LEU A 222 -18.21 10.02 5.17
CA LEU A 222 -17.86 10.53 6.49
C LEU A 222 -16.87 11.69 6.42
N LEU A 223 -16.89 12.57 7.42
CA LEU A 223 -15.92 13.66 7.57
C LEU A 223 -14.50 13.11 7.80
N PRO A 224 -13.45 13.73 7.24
CA PRO A 224 -12.07 13.30 7.44
C PRO A 224 -11.69 13.18 8.92
N GLY A 225 -11.05 12.05 9.30
CA GLY A 225 -10.56 11.82 10.66
C GLY A 225 -11.62 11.34 11.66
N THR A 226 -12.81 10.94 11.18
CA THR A 226 -13.92 10.49 12.03
C THR A 226 -14.14 8.98 11.99
N ASP A 227 -13.26 8.23 11.32
CA ASP A 227 -13.34 6.79 11.09
C ASP A 227 -13.51 5.98 12.38
N ALA A 228 -12.80 6.37 13.45
CA ALA A 228 -12.91 5.70 14.75
C ALA A 228 -14.32 5.80 15.36
N ALA A 229 -15.01 6.92 15.14
CA ALA A 229 -16.39 7.09 15.58
C ALA A 229 -17.32 6.15 14.82
N LEU A 230 -17.15 6.02 13.50
CA LEU A 230 -17.92 5.07 12.69
C LEU A 230 -17.66 3.63 13.14
N ALA A 231 -16.39 3.23 13.33
CA ALA A 231 -16.05 1.88 13.78
C ALA A 231 -16.70 1.54 15.13
N LEU A 232 -16.63 2.45 16.11
CA LEU A 232 -17.28 2.28 17.42
C LEU A 232 -18.82 2.25 17.30
N GLY A 233 -19.38 3.01 16.37
CA GLY A 233 -20.81 2.98 16.05
C GLY A 233 -21.28 1.65 15.47
N LEU A 234 -20.48 1.05 14.58
CA LEU A 234 -20.77 -0.29 14.07
C LEU A 234 -20.71 -1.32 15.20
N MET A 235 -19.70 -1.24 16.07
CA MET A 235 -19.59 -2.11 17.25
C MET A 235 -20.79 -1.94 18.20
N HIS A 236 -21.23 -0.70 18.45
CA HIS A 236 -22.42 -0.41 19.27
C HIS A 236 -23.63 -1.19 18.78
N GLU A 237 -23.97 -1.07 17.50
CA GLU A 237 -25.16 -1.72 16.94
C GLU A 237 -25.02 -3.25 16.96
N LEU A 238 -23.82 -3.79 16.66
CA LEU A 238 -23.56 -5.23 16.77
C LEU A 238 -23.80 -5.74 18.20
N ILE A 239 -23.40 -4.98 19.23
CA ILE A 239 -23.60 -5.32 20.64
C ILE A 239 -25.09 -5.24 21.03
N VAL A 240 -25.76 -4.14 20.71
CA VAL A 240 -27.15 -3.90 21.14
C VAL A 240 -28.14 -4.86 20.46
N HIS A 241 -27.81 -5.33 19.26
CA HIS A 241 -28.65 -6.28 18.50
C HIS A 241 -28.18 -7.73 18.57
N ASP A 242 -27.16 -8.02 19.38
CA ASP A 242 -26.63 -9.38 19.58
C ASP A 242 -26.15 -10.09 18.29
N TRP A 243 -25.54 -9.33 17.38
CA TRP A 243 -25.01 -9.83 16.10
C TRP A 243 -23.55 -10.28 16.21
N LEU A 244 -23.09 -10.57 17.42
CA LEU A 244 -21.71 -10.95 17.72
C LEU A 244 -21.53 -12.47 17.67
N ASP A 245 -20.30 -12.90 17.42
CA ASP A 245 -19.90 -14.29 17.66
C ASP A 245 -19.33 -14.40 19.08
N HIS A 246 -20.20 -14.76 20.03
CA HIS A 246 -19.83 -14.84 21.45
C HIS A 246 -18.78 -15.90 21.75
N ASP A 247 -18.80 -16.99 20.99
CA ASP A 247 -17.86 -18.08 21.15
C ASP A 247 -16.44 -17.63 20.72
N TYR A 248 -16.33 -16.94 19.58
CA TYR A 248 -15.08 -16.33 19.17
C TYR A 248 -14.59 -15.28 20.17
N LEU A 249 -15.49 -14.42 20.66
CA LEU A 249 -15.15 -13.41 21.66
C LEU A 249 -14.58 -14.05 22.93
N GLN A 250 -15.20 -15.12 23.43
CA GLN A 250 -14.74 -15.82 24.63
C GLN A 250 -13.38 -16.52 24.43
N ARG A 251 -13.15 -17.14 23.26
CA ARG A 251 -11.96 -17.97 23.01
C ARG A 251 -10.76 -17.22 22.45
N HIS A 252 -10.99 -16.13 21.73
CA HIS A 252 -9.97 -15.52 20.87
C HIS A 252 -9.79 -14.02 21.08
N THR A 253 -10.39 -13.43 22.11
CA THR A 253 -10.18 -12.02 22.45
C THR A 253 -9.76 -11.81 23.90
N GLN A 254 -9.24 -10.63 24.20
CA GLN A 254 -8.85 -10.18 25.53
C GLN A 254 -9.51 -8.83 25.80
N ASP A 255 -9.77 -8.53 27.07
CA ASP A 255 -10.35 -7.24 27.51
C ASP A 255 -11.66 -6.84 26.80
N TRP A 256 -12.46 -7.83 26.37
CA TRP A 256 -13.72 -7.60 25.65
C TRP A 256 -14.67 -6.65 26.40
N GLU A 257 -14.83 -6.83 27.70
CA GLU A 257 -15.74 -5.99 28.52
C GLU A 257 -15.40 -4.51 28.42
N ARG A 258 -14.10 -4.16 28.46
CA ARG A 258 -13.65 -2.78 28.34
C ARG A 258 -13.93 -2.20 26.94
N MET A 259 -13.77 -3.01 25.89
CA MET A 259 -14.13 -2.61 24.53
C MET A 259 -15.64 -2.42 24.40
N ARG A 260 -16.44 -3.35 24.96
CA ARG A 260 -17.90 -3.29 24.98
C ARG A 260 -18.40 -2.01 25.64
N GLU A 261 -17.92 -1.69 26.84
CA GLU A 261 -18.27 -0.45 27.55
C GLU A 261 -17.93 0.79 26.74
N ARG A 262 -16.80 0.78 26.03
CA ARG A 262 -16.40 1.91 25.18
C ARG A 262 -17.31 2.04 23.96
N ALA A 263 -17.59 0.95 23.26
CA ALA A 263 -18.45 0.94 22.08
C ALA A 263 -19.89 1.37 22.40
N LEU A 264 -20.44 0.95 23.55
CA LEU A 264 -21.79 1.34 23.99
C LEU A 264 -21.99 2.85 24.21
N GLN A 265 -20.91 3.63 24.30
CA GLN A 265 -20.97 5.09 24.38
C GLN A 265 -21.19 5.77 23.02
N TRP A 266 -21.27 5.01 21.92
CA TRP A 266 -21.36 5.50 20.55
C TRP A 266 -22.65 5.07 19.84
N PRO A 267 -23.83 5.52 20.31
CA PRO A 267 -25.07 5.26 19.59
C PRO A 267 -25.06 5.95 18.22
N PRO A 268 -25.82 5.45 17.22
CA PRO A 268 -25.80 5.96 15.85
C PRO A 268 -26.00 7.47 15.72
N GLN A 269 -26.80 8.10 16.60
CA GLN A 269 -27.01 9.55 16.59
C GLN A 269 -25.74 10.33 16.91
N ARG A 270 -24.95 9.86 17.88
CA ARG A 270 -23.66 10.47 18.22
C ARG A 270 -22.65 10.28 17.08
N VAL A 271 -22.63 9.09 16.49
CA VAL A 271 -21.76 8.75 15.36
C VAL A 271 -22.07 9.65 14.17
N ALA A 272 -23.35 9.77 13.80
CA ALA A 272 -23.85 10.64 12.75
C ALA A 272 -23.43 12.09 12.94
N GLN A 273 -23.56 12.62 14.17
CA GLN A 273 -23.14 13.99 14.49
C GLN A 273 -21.64 14.19 14.27
N VAL A 274 -20.80 13.25 14.70
CA VAL A 274 -19.34 13.35 14.56
C VAL A 274 -18.90 13.15 13.11
N CYS A 275 -19.47 12.15 12.44
CA CYS A 275 -19.09 11.74 11.09
C CYS A 275 -19.74 12.60 9.99
N GLY A 276 -20.77 13.40 10.31
CA GLY A 276 -21.53 14.16 9.31
C GLY A 276 -22.34 13.30 8.34
N ILE A 277 -22.88 12.17 8.81
CA ILE A 277 -23.66 11.21 8.01
C ILE A 277 -25.03 10.95 8.63
N ASP A 278 -25.92 10.27 7.91
CA ASP A 278 -27.24 9.85 8.41
C ASP A 278 -27.09 8.73 9.46
N PRO A 279 -27.71 8.83 10.65
CA PRO A 279 -27.68 7.74 11.64
C PRO A 279 -28.25 6.42 11.10
N ASP A 280 -29.22 6.45 10.19
CA ASP A 280 -29.76 5.23 9.61
C ASP A 280 -28.76 4.57 8.65
N GLN A 281 -27.83 5.32 8.08
CA GLN A 281 -26.72 4.76 7.30
C GLN A 281 -25.81 3.91 8.19
N VAL A 282 -25.53 4.36 9.41
CA VAL A 282 -24.76 3.59 10.41
C VAL A 282 -25.49 2.30 10.76
N ARG A 283 -26.80 2.37 11.05
CA ARG A 283 -27.62 1.20 11.40
C ARG A 283 -27.66 0.16 10.28
N ARG A 284 -27.91 0.61 9.03
CA ARG A 284 -27.94 -0.26 7.86
C ARG A 284 -26.62 -0.96 7.66
N LEU A 285 -25.51 -0.21 7.68
CA LEU A 285 -24.17 -0.77 7.51
C LEU A 285 -23.83 -1.80 8.60
N ALA A 286 -24.14 -1.50 9.87
CA ALA A 286 -23.93 -2.43 10.98
C ALA A 286 -24.76 -3.71 10.84
N ARG A 287 -26.03 -3.59 10.40
CA ARG A 287 -26.88 -4.74 10.12
C ARG A 287 -26.34 -5.61 8.99
N ASP A 288 -25.88 -5.00 7.90
CA ASP A 288 -25.30 -5.74 6.78
C ASP A 288 -24.04 -6.49 7.21
N TYR A 289 -23.21 -5.86 8.06
CA TYR A 289 -22.03 -6.48 8.65
C TYR A 289 -22.42 -7.66 9.56
N GLY A 290 -23.35 -7.45 10.49
CA GLY A 290 -23.81 -8.48 11.42
C GLY A 290 -24.47 -9.68 10.73
N ALA A 291 -25.20 -9.44 9.64
CA ALA A 291 -25.84 -10.49 8.83
C ALA A 291 -24.85 -11.38 8.05
N CYS A 292 -23.57 -10.99 8.00
CA CYS A 292 -22.50 -11.78 7.39
C CYS A 292 -21.86 -12.79 8.34
N ARG A 293 -22.32 -12.90 9.59
CA ARG A 293 -21.92 -14.00 10.49
C ARG A 293 -22.18 -15.34 9.79
N GLY A 294 -21.23 -16.27 9.86
CA GLY A 294 -21.42 -17.62 9.33
C GLY A 294 -22.63 -18.25 10.01
N GLU A 295 -23.47 -18.94 9.25
CA GLU A 295 -24.59 -19.73 9.82
C GLU A 295 -24.11 -21.07 10.40
N ASP A 296 -22.81 -21.34 10.40
CA ASP A 296 -22.27 -22.62 10.80
C ASP A 296 -21.91 -22.64 12.29
N GLY A 297 -22.84 -23.18 13.08
CA GLY A 297 -22.51 -23.98 14.26
C GLY A 297 -21.82 -25.28 13.85
N GLY A 298 -20.65 -25.18 13.22
CA GLY A 298 -19.85 -26.30 12.74
C GLY A 298 -18.74 -26.66 13.70
N SER A 299 -18.98 -27.72 14.49
CA SER A 299 -17.96 -28.64 14.99
C SER A 299 -17.02 -29.13 13.89
#